data_AF-A0AAD7JVI7-F1
#
_entry.id   AF-A0AAD7JVI7-F1
#
_cell.length_a   1.000
_cell.length_b   1.000
_cell.length_c   1.000
_cell.angle_alpha   90.00
_cell.angle_beta   90.00
_cell.angle_gamma   90.00
#
_symmetry.space_group_name_H-M   'P 1'
#
loop_
_entity.id
_entity.type
_entity.pdbx_description
1 polymer ?
#
loop_
_entity_poly.entity_id
_entity_poly.type
_entity_poly.pdbx_seq_one_letter_code
_entity_poly.pdbx_strand_id
1 'polypeptide(L)'
;MKDPDFYFNDGNIVLSAEDSENSTTYFRLHQSILGLHSAVFRDMFSIPTPADMEQHESIPLVKMLDDAVALRDFIALLYSPQHKLNVLSSEDFTLRMFRPTQLAKKYQVDWICKMVADELQKRWPTTLAGWDRIAEDEQEEEAIKLGHWGPELEDGSLALRQFPEPLSSIRLAYECDSPIILPFAFFRLLCLSIELDPDEIAMGGRCKPDRSLFTPDEWHSLALARERIGKWFWHQENYQEPRKDCGNNMGCEARTLSTWSKISTGVAFNGDFLQASRVQIQDLNTSLTRGKICSICKEKLRYEVQTLRRRFVSQLSAFFDLDVELPPQ
;
A
#
# COMPACT_ATOMS: atom_id res chain seq x y z
N MET A 1 16.60 -17.29 25.49
CA MET A 1 15.60 -16.77 26.45
C MET A 1 14.25 -17.43 26.19
N LYS A 2 13.42 -17.66 27.21
CA LYS A 2 12.03 -18.14 27.01
C LYS A 2 11.15 -16.96 26.62
N ASP A 3 10.33 -17.11 25.58
CA ASP A 3 9.38 -16.06 25.22
C ASP A 3 8.33 -15.88 26.35
N PRO A 4 8.02 -14.64 26.77
CA PRO A 4 7.13 -14.41 27.90
C PRO A 4 5.66 -14.78 27.61
N ASP A 5 5.22 -14.70 26.35
CA ASP A 5 3.81 -14.88 25.97
C ASP A 5 3.55 -16.26 25.35
N PHE A 6 4.58 -16.85 24.73
CA PHE A 6 4.49 -18.09 23.95
C PHE A 6 5.40 -19.20 24.51
N TYR A 7 5.44 -19.32 25.84
CA TYR A 7 6.08 -20.44 26.54
C TYR A 7 5.10 -21.09 27.53
N PHE A 8 4.31 -22.03 27.02
CA PHE A 8 3.24 -22.67 27.79
C PHE A 8 3.75 -23.85 28.63
N ASN A 9 3.35 -23.89 29.90
CA ASN A 9 3.75 -24.95 30.84
C ASN A 9 3.27 -26.36 30.42
N ASP A 10 2.19 -26.44 29.66
CA ASP A 10 1.59 -27.67 29.13
C ASP A 10 1.97 -27.95 27.66
N GLY A 11 2.79 -27.09 27.04
CA GLY A 11 3.25 -27.29 25.67
C GLY A 11 4.08 -28.58 25.53
N ASN A 12 3.88 -29.28 24.42
CA ASN A 12 4.48 -30.58 24.12
C ASN A 12 5.54 -30.55 23.00
N ILE A 13 5.89 -29.35 22.52
CA ILE A 13 6.98 -29.10 21.57
C ILE A 13 7.65 -27.76 21.92
N VAL A 14 8.97 -27.68 21.78
CA VAL A 14 9.71 -26.42 21.86
C VAL A 14 10.26 -26.09 20.48
N LEU A 15 9.99 -24.87 19.99
CA LEU A 15 10.64 -24.31 18.82
C LEU A 15 11.72 -23.33 19.32
N SER A 16 12.92 -23.36 18.74
CA SER A 16 13.94 -22.34 19.00
C SER A 16 14.30 -21.60 17.72
N ALA A 17 14.40 -20.28 17.81
CA ALA A 17 14.81 -19.41 16.71
C ALA A 17 15.84 -18.40 17.19
N GLU A 18 16.73 -17.96 16.30
CA GLU A 18 17.70 -16.91 16.58
C GLU A 18 17.23 -15.59 15.97
N ASP A 19 17.52 -14.47 16.64
CA ASP A 19 17.37 -13.14 16.07
C ASP A 19 18.68 -12.67 15.39
N SER A 20 18.65 -11.46 14.82
CA SER A 20 19.82 -10.85 14.17
C SER A 20 21.03 -10.63 15.09
N GLU A 21 20.82 -10.66 16.41
CA GLU A 21 21.89 -10.51 17.40
C GLU A 21 22.42 -11.87 17.88
N ASN A 22 22.03 -12.97 17.23
CA ASN A 22 22.30 -14.37 17.60
C ASN A 22 21.78 -14.74 18.99
N SER A 23 20.73 -14.07 19.46
CA SER A 23 20.04 -14.44 20.69
C SER A 23 18.98 -15.50 20.38
N THR A 24 19.12 -16.69 20.96
CA THR A 24 18.14 -17.76 20.78
C THR A 24 16.92 -17.55 21.67
N THR A 25 15.74 -17.48 21.07
CA THR A 25 14.44 -17.48 21.78
C THR A 25 13.78 -18.86 21.68
N TYR A 26 13.22 -19.33 22.80
CA TYR A 26 12.50 -20.59 22.89
C TYR A 26 10.99 -20.33 23.03
N PHE A 27 10.21 -21.04 22.23
CA PHE A 27 8.74 -21.02 22.23
C PHE A 27 8.24 -22.41 22.59
N ARG A 28 7.53 -22.55 23.71
CA ARG A 28 6.96 -23.84 24.13
C ARG A 28 5.47 -23.86 23.80
N LEU A 29 5.09 -24.71 22.85
CA LEU A 29 3.83 -24.66 22.11
C LEU A 29 3.14 -26.02 22.07
N HIS A 30 1.97 -26.08 21.41
CA HIS A 30 1.18 -27.30 21.25
C HIS A 30 1.22 -27.77 19.78
N GLN A 31 1.68 -29.01 19.57
CA GLN A 31 1.72 -29.64 18.24
C GLN A 31 0.34 -29.67 17.57
N SER A 32 -0.73 -29.88 18.35
CA SER A 32 -2.10 -29.92 17.85
C SER A 32 -2.56 -28.59 17.26
N ILE A 33 -2.21 -27.46 17.90
CA ILE A 33 -2.58 -26.12 17.43
C ILE A 33 -1.76 -25.76 16.18
N LEU A 34 -0.46 -26.01 16.19
CA LEU A 34 0.39 -25.78 15.02
C LEU A 34 -0.05 -26.65 13.83
N GLY A 35 -0.30 -27.94 14.06
CA GLY A 35 -0.76 -28.87 13.03
C GLY A 35 -2.21 -28.65 12.56
N LEU A 36 -3.04 -27.97 13.36
CA LEU A 36 -4.37 -27.51 12.95
C LEU A 36 -4.27 -26.44 11.86
N HIS A 37 -3.33 -25.50 12.01
CA HIS A 37 -3.18 -24.38 11.08
C HIS A 37 -2.25 -24.67 9.91
N SER A 38 -1.32 -25.60 10.05
CA SER A 38 -0.25 -25.85 9.08
C SER A 38 -0.11 -27.34 8.78
N ALA A 39 -0.26 -27.69 7.51
CA ALA A 39 0.03 -29.04 7.04
C ALA A 39 1.51 -29.40 7.25
N VAL A 40 2.42 -28.46 7.03
CA VAL A 40 3.87 -28.66 7.22
C VAL A 40 4.20 -29.01 8.68
N PHE A 41 3.66 -28.28 9.65
CA PHE A 41 3.85 -28.61 11.07
C PHE A 41 3.23 -29.97 11.42
N ARG A 42 2.01 -30.25 10.96
CA ARG A 42 1.35 -31.53 11.19
C ARG A 42 2.19 -32.70 10.67
N ASP A 43 2.68 -32.60 9.45
CA ASP A 43 3.45 -33.65 8.81
C ASP A 43 4.83 -33.78 9.47
N MET A 44 5.48 -32.67 9.83
CA MET A 44 6.74 -32.65 10.57
C MET A 44 6.63 -33.38 11.92
N PHE A 45 5.51 -33.23 12.63
CA PHE A 45 5.29 -33.91 13.93
C PHE A 45 4.78 -35.35 13.80
N SER A 46 4.31 -35.76 12.62
CA SER A 46 3.84 -37.12 12.37
C SER A 46 4.98 -38.14 12.21
N ILE A 47 6.19 -37.65 11.90
CA ILE A 47 7.38 -38.48 11.75
C ILE A 47 7.82 -38.94 13.15
N PRO A 48 8.03 -40.25 13.38
CA PRO A 48 8.51 -40.75 14.66
C PRO A 48 9.80 -40.05 15.07
N THR A 49 9.74 -39.36 16.20
CA THR A 49 10.87 -38.68 16.84
C THR A 49 12.02 -39.68 17.02
N PRO A 50 13.18 -39.48 16.37
CA PRO A 50 14.37 -40.32 16.60
C PRO A 50 14.73 -40.30 18.09
N ALA A 51 15.30 -41.40 18.61
CA ALA A 51 15.69 -41.49 20.01
C ALA A 51 16.67 -40.37 20.44
N ASP A 52 17.44 -39.84 19.48
CA ASP A 52 18.46 -38.81 19.68
C ASP A 52 17.97 -37.38 19.37
N MET A 53 16.66 -37.15 19.24
CA MET A 53 16.15 -35.81 19.01
C MET A 53 16.49 -34.90 20.20
N GLU A 54 16.97 -33.70 19.87
CA GLU A 54 17.33 -32.70 20.86
C GLU A 54 16.12 -32.37 21.73
N GLN A 55 16.35 -32.17 23.03
CA GLN A 55 15.30 -31.87 24.00
C GLN A 55 15.64 -30.60 24.76
N HIS A 56 14.61 -29.81 25.06
CA HIS A 56 14.66 -28.68 25.96
C HIS A 56 13.71 -28.95 27.13
N GLU A 57 14.23 -29.09 28.35
CA GLU A 57 13.43 -29.43 29.54
C GLU A 57 12.63 -30.74 29.40
N SER A 58 13.22 -31.76 28.79
CA SER A 58 12.58 -33.06 28.47
C SER A 58 11.43 -32.98 27.45
N ILE A 59 11.25 -31.84 26.79
CA ILE A 59 10.31 -31.63 25.69
C ILE A 59 11.09 -31.66 24.37
N PRO A 60 10.59 -32.32 23.31
CA PRO A 60 11.24 -32.29 22.00
C PRO A 60 11.53 -30.85 21.53
N LEU A 61 12.74 -30.60 21.04
CA LEU A 61 13.19 -29.31 20.53
C LEU A 61 13.35 -29.36 19.01
N VAL A 62 12.82 -28.34 18.33
CA VAL A 62 13.00 -28.13 16.89
C VAL A 62 13.67 -26.77 16.68
N LYS A 63 14.86 -26.80 16.06
CA LYS A 63 15.59 -25.59 15.66
C LYS A 63 15.00 -25.05 14.36
N MET A 64 14.48 -23.82 14.44
CA MET A 64 13.91 -23.08 13.33
C MET A 64 15.00 -22.23 12.69
N LEU A 65 15.02 -22.19 11.35
CA LEU A 65 15.92 -21.33 10.57
C LEU A 65 15.35 -19.91 10.36
N ASP A 66 14.18 -19.63 10.93
CA ASP A 66 13.49 -18.36 10.80
C ASP A 66 13.94 -17.38 11.89
N ASP A 67 13.86 -16.09 11.58
CA ASP A 67 14.09 -15.01 12.54
C ASP A 67 13.11 -15.11 13.73
N ALA A 68 13.63 -14.98 14.95
CA ALA A 68 12.84 -15.13 16.17
C ALA A 68 11.67 -14.13 16.26
N VAL A 69 11.85 -12.88 15.80
CA VAL A 69 10.80 -11.85 15.82
C VAL A 69 9.69 -12.21 14.83
N ALA A 70 10.06 -12.55 13.59
CA ALA A 70 9.10 -13.00 12.58
C ALA A 70 8.31 -14.24 13.04
N LEU A 71 8.99 -15.22 13.62
CA LEU A 71 8.37 -16.45 14.12
C LEU A 71 7.39 -16.15 15.25
N ARG A 72 7.75 -15.24 16.17
CA ARG A 72 6.87 -14.82 17.26
C ARG A 72 5.58 -14.18 16.75
N ASP A 73 5.67 -13.25 15.79
CA ASP A 73 4.48 -12.60 15.22
C ASP A 73 3.60 -13.59 14.44
N PHE A 74 4.21 -14.54 13.73
CA PHE A 74 3.49 -15.64 13.10
C PHE A 74 2.77 -16.52 14.13
N ILE A 75 3.44 -16.93 15.21
CA ILE A 75 2.81 -17.69 16.32
C ILE A 75 1.66 -16.89 16.94
N ALA A 76 1.83 -15.58 17.13
CA ALA A 76 0.80 -14.72 17.71
C ALA A 76 -0.50 -14.72 16.88
N LEU A 77 -0.40 -14.76 15.56
CA LEU A 77 -1.56 -14.90 14.66
C LEU A 77 -2.28 -16.23 14.82
N LEU A 78 -1.57 -17.31 15.14
CA LEU A 78 -2.17 -18.64 15.33
C LEU A 78 -2.83 -18.80 16.70
N TYR A 79 -2.25 -18.20 17.75
CA TYR A 79 -2.66 -18.43 19.14
C TYR A 79 -3.56 -17.31 19.71
N SER A 80 -3.48 -16.08 19.21
CA SER A 80 -4.14 -14.93 19.84
C SER A 80 -5.13 -14.22 18.89
N PRO A 81 -6.45 -14.42 19.08
CA PRO A 81 -7.46 -13.67 18.35
C PRO A 81 -7.36 -12.14 18.56
N GLN A 82 -6.94 -11.72 19.76
CA GLN A 82 -6.75 -10.31 20.07
C GLN A 82 -5.57 -9.72 19.28
N HIS A 83 -4.45 -10.45 19.17
CA HIS A 83 -3.33 -10.02 18.35
C HIS A 83 -3.75 -9.86 16.88
N LYS A 84 -4.49 -10.83 16.34
CA LYS A 84 -5.06 -10.75 14.99
C LYS A 84 -5.91 -9.49 14.79
N LEU A 85 -6.82 -9.19 15.71
CA LEU A 85 -7.65 -7.98 15.64
C LEU A 85 -6.79 -6.70 15.69
N ASN A 86 -5.82 -6.65 16.59
CA ASN A 86 -4.91 -5.50 16.75
C ASN A 86 -4.03 -5.28 15.52
N VAL A 87 -3.67 -6.33 14.78
CA VAL A 87 -2.94 -6.20 13.51
C VAL A 87 -3.88 -5.68 12.42
N LEU A 88 -5.09 -6.24 12.30
CA LEU A 88 -6.07 -5.83 11.29
C LEU A 88 -6.53 -4.38 11.45
N SER A 89 -6.58 -3.85 12.68
CA SER A 89 -6.91 -2.45 12.94
C SER A 89 -5.71 -1.49 12.82
N SER A 90 -4.50 -2.00 12.58
CA SER A 90 -3.28 -1.21 12.54
C SER A 90 -3.17 -0.40 11.25
N GLU A 91 -2.69 0.84 11.32
CA GLU A 91 -2.25 1.62 10.15
C GLU A 91 -1.01 0.97 9.53
N ASP A 92 -0.07 0.51 10.37
CA ASP A 92 1.12 -0.25 9.96
C ASP A 92 0.83 -1.72 9.55
N PHE A 93 -0.42 -2.05 9.19
CA PHE A 93 -0.84 -3.43 8.88
C PHE A 93 0.11 -4.12 7.90
N THR A 94 0.43 -3.45 6.79
CA THR A 94 1.26 -4.01 5.72
C THR A 94 2.67 -4.37 6.22
N LEU A 95 3.29 -3.50 7.01
CA LEU A 95 4.64 -3.70 7.55
C LEU A 95 4.64 -4.84 8.57
N ARG A 96 3.62 -4.89 9.44
CA ARG A 96 3.46 -5.93 10.45
C ARG A 96 3.14 -7.30 9.85
N MET A 97 2.44 -7.34 8.72
CA MET A 97 2.07 -8.59 8.06
C MET A 97 3.11 -9.13 7.09
N PHE A 98 4.12 -8.33 6.70
CA PHE A 98 5.14 -8.74 5.74
C PHE A 98 5.85 -10.05 6.13
N ARG A 99 6.55 -10.08 7.26
CA ARG A 99 7.30 -11.28 7.70
C ARG A 99 6.38 -12.46 8.09
N PRO A 100 5.27 -12.26 8.83
CA PRO A 100 4.37 -13.37 9.16
C PRO A 100 3.75 -14.04 7.92
N THR A 101 3.51 -13.28 6.84
CA THR A 101 2.97 -13.84 5.59
C THR A 101 3.99 -14.75 4.90
N GLN A 102 5.27 -14.38 4.89
CA GLN A 102 6.34 -15.25 4.37
C GLN A 102 6.39 -16.59 5.11
N LEU A 103 6.30 -16.55 6.44
CA LEU A 103 6.22 -17.77 7.25
C LEU A 103 4.92 -18.53 7.00
N ALA A 104 3.79 -17.84 6.80
CA ALA A 104 2.54 -18.47 6.43
C ALA A 104 2.66 -19.24 5.11
N LYS A 105 3.34 -18.70 4.08
CA LYS A 105 3.61 -19.44 2.84
C LYS A 105 4.54 -20.63 3.08
N LYS A 106 5.64 -20.43 3.81
CA LYS A 106 6.60 -21.49 4.15
C LYS A 106 5.94 -22.67 4.86
N TYR A 107 5.04 -22.37 5.81
CA TYR A 107 4.34 -23.35 6.62
C TYR A 107 2.94 -23.69 6.09
N GLN A 108 2.57 -23.27 4.88
CA GLN A 108 1.27 -23.55 4.25
C GLN A 108 0.07 -23.24 5.15
N VAL A 109 0.02 -22.02 5.66
CA VAL A 109 -1.09 -21.47 6.45
C VAL A 109 -1.92 -20.52 5.58
N ASP A 110 -2.69 -21.10 4.66
CA ASP A 110 -3.35 -20.38 3.57
C ASP A 110 -4.35 -19.30 4.04
N TRP A 111 -4.96 -19.49 5.21
CA TRP A 111 -5.94 -18.54 5.74
C TRP A 111 -5.30 -17.17 6.05
N ILE A 112 -4.01 -17.12 6.37
CA ILE A 112 -3.29 -15.85 6.57
C ILE A 112 -3.16 -15.10 5.25
N CYS A 113 -2.78 -15.79 4.17
CA CYS A 113 -2.69 -15.18 2.84
C CYS A 113 -4.04 -14.63 2.39
N LYS A 114 -5.11 -15.42 2.58
CA LYS A 114 -6.49 -14.97 2.29
C LYS A 114 -6.87 -13.74 3.09
N MET A 115 -6.61 -13.75 4.40
CA MET A 115 -6.88 -12.59 5.27
C MET A 115 -6.11 -11.35 4.81
N VAL A 116 -4.85 -11.50 4.43
CA VAL A 116 -4.02 -10.39 3.93
C VAL A 116 -4.56 -9.86 2.61
N ALA A 117 -4.90 -10.73 1.66
CA ALA A 117 -5.48 -10.33 0.38
C ALA A 117 -6.80 -9.57 0.56
N ASP A 118 -7.73 -10.11 1.37
CA ASP A 118 -9.02 -9.47 1.69
C ASP A 118 -8.81 -8.08 2.27
N GLU A 119 -7.78 -7.92 3.10
CA GLU A 119 -7.52 -6.69 3.81
C GLU A 119 -6.76 -5.66 2.96
N LEU A 120 -5.84 -6.09 2.12
CA LEU A 120 -5.20 -5.25 1.10
C LEU A 120 -6.24 -4.65 0.16
N GLN A 121 -7.21 -5.42 -0.29
CA GLN A 121 -8.29 -4.95 -1.19
C GLN A 121 -9.21 -3.91 -0.54
N LYS A 122 -9.36 -3.91 0.80
CA LYS A 122 -10.12 -2.87 1.52
C LYS A 122 -9.34 -1.57 1.66
N ARG A 123 -8.01 -1.69 1.79
CA ARG A 123 -7.10 -0.56 2.04
C ARG A 123 -6.66 0.14 0.75
N TRP A 124 -6.50 -0.61 -0.34
CA TRP A 124 -6.09 -0.07 -1.63
C TRP A 124 -7.29 0.27 -2.52
N PRO A 125 -7.29 1.44 -3.17
CA PRO A 125 -8.31 1.76 -4.15
C PRO A 125 -8.15 0.89 -5.40
N THR A 126 -9.28 0.56 -6.02
CA THR A 126 -9.34 -0.09 -7.34
C THR A 126 -10.06 0.80 -8.37
N THR A 127 -10.49 1.98 -7.96
CA THR A 127 -11.19 2.97 -8.79
C THR A 127 -10.61 4.36 -8.58
N LEU A 128 -10.74 5.22 -9.60
CA LEU A 128 -10.38 6.63 -9.56
C LEU A 128 -11.09 7.35 -8.40
N ALA A 129 -12.37 7.05 -8.17
CA ALA A 129 -13.12 7.63 -7.07
C ALA A 129 -12.56 7.22 -5.70
N GLY A 130 -12.14 5.96 -5.55
CA GLY A 130 -11.47 5.49 -4.34
C GLY A 130 -10.12 6.18 -4.12
N TRP A 131 -9.33 6.37 -5.18
CA TRP A 131 -8.07 7.09 -5.14
C TRP A 131 -8.26 8.55 -4.71
N ASP A 132 -9.20 9.26 -5.34
CA ASP A 132 -9.49 10.67 -5.04
C ASP A 132 -9.92 10.86 -3.59
N ARG A 133 -10.72 9.94 -3.05
CA ARG A 133 -11.16 10.00 -1.65
C ARG A 133 -9.99 9.91 -0.67
N ILE A 134 -9.05 8.98 -0.89
CA ILE A 134 -7.87 8.84 -0.01
C ILE A 134 -6.99 10.09 -0.09
N ALA A 135 -6.79 10.63 -1.29
CA ALA A 135 -6.02 11.86 -1.48
C ALA A 135 -6.68 13.09 -0.84
N GLU A 136 -8.02 13.13 -0.77
CA GLU A 136 -8.77 14.16 -0.04
C GLU A 136 -8.61 14.01 1.47
N ASP A 137 -8.74 12.80 2.00
CA ASP A 137 -8.55 12.49 3.42
C ASP A 137 -7.12 12.87 3.89
N GLU A 138 -6.07 12.54 3.12
CA GLU A 138 -4.68 12.94 3.40
C GLU A 138 -4.50 14.47 3.40
N GLN A 139 -5.13 15.17 2.46
CA GLN A 139 -5.05 16.62 2.36
C GLN A 139 -5.76 17.33 3.54
N GLU A 140 -6.88 16.77 4.01
CA GLU A 140 -7.59 17.24 5.20
C GLU A 140 -6.74 17.02 6.46
N GLU A 141 -6.10 15.86 6.60
CA GLU A 141 -5.20 15.57 7.72
C GLU A 141 -4.05 16.57 7.81
N GLU A 142 -3.37 16.83 6.68
CA GLU A 142 -2.27 17.79 6.62
C GLU A 142 -2.76 19.21 6.94
N ALA A 143 -3.94 19.60 6.47
CA ALA A 143 -4.54 20.88 6.84
C ALA A 143 -4.84 20.99 8.34
N ILE A 144 -5.30 19.91 8.98
CA ILE A 144 -5.51 19.85 10.44
C ILE A 144 -4.17 19.97 11.18
N LYS A 145 -3.14 19.20 10.78
CA LYS A 145 -1.80 19.24 11.38
C LYS A 145 -1.15 20.62 11.31
N LEU A 146 -1.35 21.32 10.18
CA LEU A 146 -0.85 22.67 9.96
C LEU A 146 -1.71 23.77 10.63
N GLY A 147 -2.77 23.38 11.37
CA GLY A 147 -3.62 24.30 12.14
C GLY A 147 -4.58 25.13 11.27
N HIS A 148 -4.89 24.69 10.06
CA HIS A 148 -5.73 25.43 9.11
C HIS A 148 -7.24 25.20 9.28
N TRP A 149 -7.68 24.10 9.91
CA TRP A 149 -9.09 23.83 10.25
C TRP A 149 -9.24 22.63 11.21
N GLY A 150 -10.31 22.59 12.03
CA GLY A 150 -10.77 21.37 12.74
C GLY A 150 -11.45 21.63 14.10
N PRO A 151 -12.64 21.07 14.40
CA PRO A 151 -13.20 21.09 15.75
C PRO A 151 -12.32 20.26 16.70
N GLU A 152 -12.12 20.74 17.92
CA GLU A 152 -11.51 19.99 19.01
C GLU A 152 -12.40 18.76 19.31
N LEU A 153 -12.08 17.60 18.72
CA LEU A 153 -12.72 16.35 19.06
C LEU A 153 -12.08 15.80 20.33
N GLU A 154 -12.91 15.55 21.35
CA GLU A 154 -12.50 15.14 22.70
C GLU A 154 -11.79 13.77 22.76
N ASP A 155 -11.71 13.01 21.65
CA ASP A 155 -11.06 11.69 21.57
C ASP A 155 -9.85 11.61 20.62
N GLY A 156 -9.45 12.72 20.00
CA GLY A 156 -8.15 12.84 19.30
C GLY A 156 -7.87 11.82 18.18
N SER A 157 -8.87 11.11 17.66
CA SER A 157 -8.67 10.05 16.66
C SER A 157 -9.60 10.23 15.46
N LEU A 158 -9.24 11.15 14.56
CA LEU A 158 -9.69 11.02 13.18
C LEU A 158 -8.90 9.87 12.55
N ALA A 159 -9.50 8.69 12.48
CA ALA A 159 -8.98 7.61 11.65
C ALA A 159 -9.21 7.96 10.17
N LEU A 160 -8.44 8.93 9.66
CA LEU A 160 -8.44 9.28 8.25
C LEU A 160 -7.83 8.12 7.45
N ARG A 161 -8.41 7.86 6.26
CA ARG A 161 -7.89 6.79 5.40
C ARG A 161 -6.63 7.31 4.72
N GLN A 162 -5.47 6.85 5.16
CA GLN A 162 -4.19 7.09 4.50
C GLN A 162 -3.85 5.99 3.49
N PHE A 163 -3.03 6.30 2.49
CA PHE A 163 -2.46 5.26 1.63
C PHE A 163 -1.58 4.31 2.46
N PRO A 164 -1.77 2.97 2.34
CA PRO A 164 -0.84 2.02 2.94
C PRO A 164 0.56 2.17 2.35
N GLU A 165 1.57 1.72 3.10
CA GLU A 165 2.95 1.66 2.61
C GLU A 165 3.03 0.80 1.33
N PRO A 166 3.42 1.36 0.17
CA PRO A 166 3.27 0.69 -1.12
C PRO A 166 4.25 -0.46 -1.37
N LEU A 167 5.50 -0.40 -0.92
CA LEU A 167 6.50 -1.44 -1.21
C LEU A 167 6.12 -2.78 -0.60
N SER A 168 5.83 -2.79 0.69
CA SER A 168 5.39 -3.98 1.41
C SER A 168 4.03 -4.44 0.91
N SER A 169 3.16 -3.51 0.47
CA SER A 169 1.84 -3.86 -0.07
C SER A 169 1.97 -4.59 -1.40
N ILE A 170 2.86 -4.14 -2.29
CA ILE A 170 3.16 -4.81 -3.56
C ILE A 170 3.69 -6.22 -3.29
N ARG A 171 4.62 -6.36 -2.33
CA ARG A 171 5.16 -7.68 -1.97
C ARG A 171 4.09 -8.61 -1.42
N LEU A 172 3.28 -8.15 -0.47
CA LEU A 172 2.18 -8.92 0.06
C LEU A 172 1.13 -9.27 -1.01
N ALA A 173 0.89 -8.40 -1.99
CA ALA A 173 0.00 -8.71 -3.10
C ALA A 173 0.53 -9.87 -3.96
N TYR A 174 1.83 -9.90 -4.27
CA TYR A 174 2.43 -11.04 -4.97
C TYR A 174 2.45 -12.30 -4.11
N GLU A 175 2.72 -12.16 -2.80
CA GLU A 175 2.74 -13.30 -1.88
C GLU A 175 1.34 -13.92 -1.71
N CYS A 176 0.30 -13.10 -1.61
CA CYS A 176 -1.07 -13.53 -1.34
C CYS A 176 -1.98 -13.61 -2.57
N ASP A 177 -1.42 -13.50 -3.77
CA ASP A 177 -2.16 -13.53 -5.05
C ASP A 177 -3.32 -12.52 -5.10
N SER A 178 -3.00 -11.26 -4.77
CA SER A 178 -3.95 -10.13 -4.82
C SER A 178 -3.52 -9.09 -5.86
N PRO A 179 -3.46 -9.44 -7.17
CA PRO A 179 -2.93 -8.56 -8.21
C PRO A 179 -3.77 -7.29 -8.42
N ILE A 180 -5.04 -7.30 -8.03
CA ILE A 180 -5.99 -6.19 -8.26
C ILE A 180 -5.55 -4.86 -7.64
N ILE A 181 -4.72 -4.90 -6.58
CA ILE A 181 -4.21 -3.69 -5.94
C ILE A 181 -2.93 -3.15 -6.60
N LEU A 182 -2.24 -3.96 -7.40
CA LEU A 182 -0.92 -3.65 -7.94
C LEU A 182 -0.90 -2.35 -8.76
N PRO A 183 -1.83 -2.09 -9.69
CA PRO A 183 -1.75 -0.89 -10.52
C PRO A 183 -1.72 0.42 -9.73
N PHE A 184 -2.55 0.52 -8.69
CA PHE A 184 -2.58 1.69 -7.81
C PHE A 184 -1.43 1.71 -6.81
N ALA A 185 -0.99 0.56 -6.31
CA ALA A 185 0.16 0.47 -5.42
C ALA A 185 1.47 0.88 -6.09
N PHE A 186 1.71 0.41 -7.32
CA PHE A 186 2.84 0.85 -8.15
C PHE A 186 2.74 2.32 -8.53
N PHE A 187 1.55 2.82 -8.85
CA PHE A 187 1.36 4.25 -9.13
C PHE A 187 1.68 5.12 -7.90
N ARG A 188 1.21 4.74 -6.71
CA ARG A 188 1.55 5.44 -5.46
C ARG A 188 3.06 5.41 -5.21
N LEU A 189 3.71 4.27 -5.37
CA LEU A 189 5.17 4.17 -5.26
C LEU A 189 5.89 5.10 -6.24
N LEU A 190 5.41 5.16 -7.49
CA LEU A 190 5.96 6.04 -8.52
C LEU A 190 5.89 7.51 -8.11
N CYS A 191 4.73 7.97 -7.62
CA CYS A 191 4.54 9.34 -7.16
C CYS A 191 5.47 9.68 -5.98
N LEU A 192 5.58 8.78 -5.00
CA LEU A 192 6.46 8.99 -3.84
C LEU A 192 7.93 9.00 -4.23
N SER A 193 8.35 8.14 -5.17
CA SER A 193 9.77 8.01 -5.55
C SER A 193 10.43 9.27 -6.14
N ILE A 194 9.68 10.33 -6.41
CA ILE A 194 10.20 11.64 -6.83
C ILE A 194 10.42 12.59 -5.66
N GLU A 195 9.65 12.43 -4.58
CA GLU A 195 9.71 13.31 -3.40
C GLU A 195 10.82 12.89 -2.41
N LEU A 196 11.53 11.80 -2.67
CA LEU A 196 12.45 11.19 -1.71
C LEU A 196 13.88 11.71 -1.85
N ASP A 197 14.24 12.69 -1.02
CA ASP A 197 15.57 12.69 -0.42
C ASP A 197 15.69 11.39 0.40
N PRO A 198 16.72 10.54 0.22
CA PRO A 198 16.88 9.29 0.95
C PRO A 198 16.74 9.41 2.49
N ASP A 199 16.99 10.61 3.03
CA ASP A 199 16.94 10.90 4.45
C ASP A 199 15.55 11.38 4.95
N GLU A 200 14.67 11.87 4.07
CA GLU A 200 13.36 12.48 4.38
C GLU A 200 12.16 11.52 4.27
N ILE A 201 12.36 10.21 4.44
CA ILE A 201 11.23 9.28 4.65
C ILE A 201 10.61 9.57 6.03
N ALA A 202 9.81 10.62 6.10
CA ALA A 202 8.99 11.03 7.23
C ALA A 202 7.52 11.13 6.80
N MET A 203 7.04 10.16 6.03
CA MET A 203 5.60 9.93 5.89
C MET A 203 5.11 9.24 7.15
N GLY A 204 4.69 10.01 8.16
CA GLY A 204 3.72 9.70 9.23
C GLY A 204 3.80 8.42 10.10
N GLY A 205 4.41 7.32 9.63
CA GLY A 205 4.50 6.04 10.30
C GLY A 205 5.88 5.84 10.94
N ARG A 206 5.89 5.14 12.07
CA ARG A 206 7.10 4.84 12.85
C ARG A 206 8.06 3.85 12.16
N CYS A 207 7.70 3.32 10.99
CA CYS A 207 8.48 2.32 10.27
C CYS A 207 8.76 2.76 8.82
N LYS A 208 10.04 2.96 8.50
CA LYS A 208 10.50 3.27 7.14
C LYS A 208 10.46 1.98 6.30
N PRO A 209 9.96 2.02 5.05
CA PRO A 209 9.98 0.86 4.18
C PRO A 209 11.41 0.51 3.81
N ASP A 210 11.71 -0.79 3.84
CA ASP A 210 13.00 -1.30 3.43
C ASP A 210 13.08 -1.28 1.90
N ARG A 211 13.89 -0.37 1.35
CA ARG A 211 14.11 -0.26 -0.10
C ARG A 211 14.73 -1.53 -0.71
N SER A 212 15.38 -2.36 0.12
CA SER A 212 15.91 -3.66 -0.29
C SER A 212 14.81 -4.65 -0.69
N LEU A 213 13.55 -4.38 -0.32
CA LEU A 213 12.42 -5.17 -0.76
C LEU A 213 12.29 -5.21 -2.26
N PHE A 214 12.72 -4.18 -3.00
CA PHE A 214 12.71 -4.15 -4.46
C PHE A 214 14.09 -4.45 -5.05
N THR A 215 14.13 -5.31 -6.04
CA THR A 215 15.34 -5.58 -6.84
C THR A 215 15.66 -4.37 -7.74
N PRO A 216 16.93 -4.22 -8.19
CA PRO A 216 17.30 -3.19 -9.16
C PRO A 216 16.44 -3.21 -10.44
N ASP A 217 16.04 -4.40 -10.90
CA ASP A 217 15.23 -4.56 -12.12
C ASP A 217 13.78 -4.07 -11.92
N GLU A 218 13.22 -4.20 -10.72
CA GLU A 218 11.89 -3.67 -10.40
C GLU A 218 11.92 -2.14 -10.24
N TRP A 219 13.00 -1.59 -9.67
CA TRP A 219 13.22 -0.14 -9.68
C TRP A 219 13.39 0.39 -11.11
N HIS A 220 14.10 -0.36 -11.98
CA HIS A 220 14.22 -0.03 -13.39
C HIS A 220 12.86 -0.06 -14.09
N SER A 221 12.03 -1.07 -13.81
CA SER A 221 10.67 -1.18 -14.35
C SER A 221 9.79 -0.01 -13.92
N LEU A 222 9.91 0.45 -12.66
CA LEU A 222 9.21 1.65 -12.18
C LEU A 222 9.65 2.92 -12.95
N ALA A 223 10.94 3.05 -13.25
CA ALA A 223 11.47 4.15 -14.06
C ALA A 223 10.96 4.09 -15.51
N LEU A 224 10.90 2.90 -16.12
CA LEU A 224 10.31 2.72 -17.45
C LEU A 224 8.81 3.06 -17.46
N ALA A 225 8.07 2.69 -16.41
CA ALA A 225 6.66 3.06 -16.28
C ALA A 225 6.47 4.58 -16.26
N ARG A 226 7.35 5.32 -15.60
CA ARG A 226 7.35 6.80 -15.62
C ARG A 226 7.52 7.35 -17.04
N GLU A 227 8.47 6.83 -17.80
CA GLU A 227 8.68 7.22 -19.20
C GLU A 227 7.47 6.91 -20.07
N ARG A 228 6.80 5.77 -19.85
CA ARG A 228 5.56 5.40 -20.55
C ARG A 228 4.43 6.36 -20.21
N ILE A 229 4.24 6.70 -18.94
CA ILE A 229 3.24 7.68 -18.49
C ILE A 229 3.52 9.04 -19.12
N GLY A 230 4.78 9.49 -19.11
CA GLY A 230 5.19 10.74 -19.74
C GLY A 230 4.86 10.77 -21.23
N LYS A 231 5.28 9.73 -21.98
CA LYS A 231 4.96 9.59 -23.41
C LYS A 231 3.47 9.54 -23.68
N TRP A 232 2.73 8.76 -22.88
CA TRP A 232 1.28 8.68 -22.99
C TRP A 232 0.66 10.06 -22.81
N PHE A 233 1.06 10.80 -21.78
CA PHE A 233 0.55 12.15 -21.50
C PHE A 233 0.87 13.12 -22.66
N TRP A 234 2.10 13.09 -23.19
CA TRP A 234 2.50 13.90 -24.36
C TRP A 234 1.62 13.67 -25.59
N HIS A 235 1.14 12.43 -25.78
CA HIS A 235 0.28 12.05 -26.90
C HIS A 235 -1.22 12.27 -26.65
N GLN A 236 -1.62 12.72 -25.46
CA GLN A 236 -3.00 13.12 -25.26
C GLN A 236 -3.26 14.39 -26.07
N GLU A 237 -4.49 14.54 -26.58
CA GLU A 237 -4.90 15.74 -27.31
C GLU A 237 -4.70 16.97 -26.41
N ASN A 238 -3.57 17.64 -26.60
CA ASN A 238 -3.26 18.89 -25.93
C ASN A 238 -4.04 19.99 -26.63
N TYR A 239 -4.87 20.71 -25.88
CA TYR A 239 -5.67 21.85 -26.32
C TYR A 239 -6.87 21.51 -27.23
N GLN A 240 -8.08 21.68 -26.68
CA GLN A 240 -9.32 21.73 -27.43
C GLN A 240 -9.82 23.18 -27.47
N GLU A 241 -10.11 23.70 -28.66
CA GLU A 241 -10.62 25.07 -28.87
C GLU A 241 -11.82 25.36 -27.94
N PRO A 242 -11.99 26.61 -27.47
CA PRO A 242 -13.17 26.99 -26.72
C PRO A 242 -14.45 26.64 -27.47
N ARG A 243 -15.50 26.30 -26.72
CA ARG A 243 -16.78 25.90 -27.32
C ARG A 243 -17.34 27.07 -28.17
N LYS A 244 -18.02 26.78 -29.28
CA LYS A 244 -18.46 27.79 -30.29
C LYS A 244 -19.38 28.88 -29.73
N ASP A 245 -20.07 28.59 -28.64
CA ASP A 245 -20.95 29.44 -27.83
C ASP A 245 -20.19 30.24 -26.74
N CYS A 246 -18.85 30.23 -26.75
CA CYS A 246 -18.02 30.99 -25.83
C CYS A 246 -18.02 32.49 -26.16
N GLY A 247 -18.56 33.33 -25.25
CA GLY A 247 -18.60 34.78 -25.41
C GLY A 247 -17.25 35.52 -25.29
N ASN A 248 -16.17 34.84 -24.89
CA ASN A 248 -14.81 35.39 -24.84
C ASN A 248 -13.80 34.30 -25.20
N ASN A 249 -13.82 33.92 -26.48
CA ASN A 249 -13.07 32.79 -27.02
C ASN A 249 -11.57 32.88 -26.67
N MET A 250 -10.89 33.95 -27.08
CA MET A 250 -9.45 34.15 -26.84
C MET A 250 -9.08 34.17 -25.34
N GLY A 251 -9.92 34.77 -24.49
CA GLY A 251 -9.69 34.79 -23.04
C GLY A 251 -9.86 33.42 -22.37
N CYS A 252 -10.83 32.62 -22.83
CA CYS A 252 -11.04 31.25 -22.32
C CYS A 252 -9.98 30.29 -22.85
N GLU A 253 -9.55 30.46 -24.10
CA GLU A 253 -8.43 29.73 -24.72
C GLU A 253 -7.15 29.89 -23.90
N ALA A 254 -6.68 31.12 -23.69
CA ALA A 254 -5.44 31.39 -22.97
C ALA A 254 -5.44 30.80 -21.54
N ARG A 255 -6.59 30.87 -20.85
CA ARG A 255 -6.74 30.33 -19.50
C ARG A 255 -6.84 28.81 -19.46
N THR A 256 -7.51 28.20 -20.43
CA THR A 256 -7.58 26.74 -20.56
C THR A 256 -6.19 26.17 -20.84
N LEU A 257 -5.42 26.82 -21.73
CA LEU A 257 -4.02 26.52 -21.97
C LEU A 257 -3.17 26.66 -20.71
N SER A 258 -3.39 27.71 -19.91
CA SER A 258 -2.69 27.88 -18.64
C SER A 258 -3.01 26.76 -17.65
N THR A 259 -4.27 26.36 -17.51
CA THR A 259 -4.66 25.22 -16.66
C THR A 259 -3.99 23.93 -17.12
N TRP A 260 -4.01 23.66 -18.43
CA TRP A 260 -3.36 22.48 -19.00
C TRP A 260 -1.84 22.49 -18.77
N SER A 261 -1.20 23.63 -18.96
CA SER A 261 0.23 23.82 -18.70
C SER A 261 0.59 23.46 -17.25
N LYS A 262 -0.22 23.88 -16.27
CA LYS A 262 -0.02 23.51 -14.85
C LYS A 262 -0.14 22.01 -14.61
N ILE A 263 -1.12 21.34 -15.24
CA ILE A 263 -1.25 19.87 -15.17
C ILE A 263 0.00 19.23 -15.77
N SER A 264 0.42 19.66 -16.95
CA SER A 264 1.61 19.16 -17.64
C SER A 264 2.88 19.35 -16.83
N THR A 265 3.06 20.49 -16.16
CA THR A 265 4.20 20.74 -15.28
C THR A 265 4.17 19.82 -14.07
N GLY A 266 3.00 19.58 -13.47
CA GLY A 266 2.84 18.60 -12.40
C GLY A 266 3.28 17.21 -12.83
N VAL A 267 2.74 16.71 -13.94
CA VAL A 267 3.10 15.39 -14.51
C VAL A 267 4.59 15.28 -14.82
N ALA A 268 5.19 16.33 -15.41
CA ALA A 268 6.61 16.34 -15.73
C ALA A 268 7.50 16.33 -14.47
N PHE A 269 7.03 16.94 -13.37
CA PHE A 269 7.77 17.01 -12.12
C PHE A 269 7.65 15.72 -11.31
N ASN A 270 6.44 15.28 -10.96
CA ASN A 270 6.19 14.17 -10.03
C ASN A 270 5.50 12.94 -10.63
N GLY A 271 5.25 12.92 -11.94
CA GLY A 271 4.51 11.83 -12.59
C GLY A 271 3.06 11.67 -12.13
N ASP A 272 2.58 12.52 -11.20
CA ASP A 272 1.28 12.40 -10.55
C ASP A 272 0.23 13.20 -11.32
N PHE A 273 -0.19 12.62 -12.44
CA PHE A 273 -1.27 13.16 -13.24
C PHE A 273 -2.58 13.28 -12.46
N LEU A 274 -2.88 12.31 -11.58
CA LEU A 274 -4.17 12.28 -10.88
C LEU A 274 -4.29 13.42 -9.88
N GLN A 275 -3.24 13.71 -9.11
CA GLN A 275 -3.20 14.84 -8.19
C GLN A 275 -3.11 16.17 -8.93
N ALA A 276 -2.22 16.29 -9.91
CA ALA A 276 -2.05 17.53 -10.67
C ALA A 276 -3.35 17.97 -11.36
N SER A 277 -4.07 17.02 -11.98
CA SER A 277 -5.37 17.30 -12.60
C SER A 277 -6.48 17.58 -11.59
N ARG A 278 -6.51 16.89 -10.45
CA ARG A 278 -7.52 17.10 -9.38
C ARG A 278 -7.45 18.51 -8.81
N VAL A 279 -6.26 18.96 -8.40
CA VAL A 279 -6.03 20.29 -7.82
C VAL A 279 -6.48 21.37 -8.81
N GLN A 280 -6.12 21.24 -10.08
CA GLN A 280 -6.53 22.21 -11.09
C GLN A 280 -8.04 22.21 -11.34
N ILE A 281 -8.72 21.05 -11.30
CA ILE A 281 -10.19 20.99 -11.36
C ILE A 281 -10.85 21.65 -10.15
N GLN A 282 -10.29 21.48 -8.95
CA GLN A 282 -10.80 22.09 -7.71
C GLN A 282 -10.61 23.62 -7.73
N ASP A 283 -9.45 24.12 -8.17
CA ASP A 283 -9.16 25.56 -8.31
C ASP A 283 -10.12 26.28 -9.25
N LEU A 284 -10.57 25.59 -10.32
CA LEU A 284 -11.60 26.10 -11.21
C LEU A 284 -12.92 26.36 -10.48
N ASN A 285 -13.19 25.67 -9.37
CA ASN A 285 -14.42 25.81 -8.57
C ASN A 285 -14.37 26.93 -7.54
N THR A 286 -13.21 27.19 -6.96
CA THR A 286 -13.03 28.13 -5.85
C THR A 286 -12.72 29.56 -6.31
N SER A 287 -12.20 29.75 -7.53
CA SER A 287 -11.79 31.08 -8.02
C SER A 287 -12.95 32.07 -8.15
N LEU A 288 -12.98 33.09 -7.29
CA LEU A 288 -13.92 34.22 -7.27
C LEU A 288 -13.45 35.46 -8.07
N THR A 289 -12.28 35.44 -8.70
CA THR A 289 -11.63 36.64 -9.29
C THR A 289 -12.10 37.04 -10.69
N ARG A 290 -11.89 38.31 -11.07
CA ARG A 290 -12.19 38.91 -12.39
C ARG A 290 -11.33 38.27 -13.48
N GLY A 291 -11.94 37.87 -14.61
CA GLY A 291 -11.25 37.24 -15.75
C GLY A 291 -11.33 35.70 -15.75
N LYS A 292 -12.52 35.13 -15.57
CA LYS A 292 -12.72 33.66 -15.50
C LYS A 292 -12.79 33.00 -16.87
N ILE A 293 -12.51 31.70 -16.91
CA ILE A 293 -13.04 30.80 -17.95
C ILE A 293 -14.58 30.86 -17.81
N CYS A 294 -15.30 31.01 -18.93
CA CYS A 294 -16.76 31.02 -18.87
C CYS A 294 -17.31 29.67 -18.38
N SER A 295 -18.54 29.64 -17.86
CA SER A 295 -19.16 28.41 -17.34
C SER A 295 -19.14 27.26 -18.34
N ILE A 296 -19.40 27.55 -19.61
CA ILE A 296 -19.45 26.58 -20.70
C ILE A 296 -18.07 25.94 -20.94
N CYS A 297 -17.02 26.76 -21.08
CA CYS A 297 -15.66 26.25 -21.28
C CYS A 297 -15.13 25.54 -20.04
N LYS A 298 -15.54 25.97 -18.84
CA LYS A 298 -15.20 25.29 -17.58
C LYS A 298 -15.81 23.90 -17.51
N GLU A 299 -17.08 23.75 -17.88
CA GLU A 299 -17.76 22.45 -17.91
C GLU A 299 -17.14 21.52 -18.96
N LYS A 300 -16.84 22.04 -20.16
CA LYS A 300 -16.11 21.31 -21.21
C LYS A 300 -14.76 20.81 -20.69
N LEU A 301 -13.93 21.70 -20.14
CA LEU A 301 -12.60 21.36 -19.61
C LEU A 301 -12.70 20.31 -18.50
N ARG A 302 -13.66 20.45 -17.58
CA ARG A 302 -13.87 19.46 -16.51
C ARG A 302 -14.21 18.08 -17.09
N TYR A 303 -15.13 18.02 -18.04
CA TYR A 303 -15.52 16.77 -18.68
C TYR A 303 -14.34 16.10 -19.38
N GLU A 304 -13.54 16.87 -20.12
CA GLU A 304 -12.36 16.37 -20.82
C GLU A 304 -11.30 15.84 -19.86
N VAL A 305 -10.93 16.63 -18.85
CA VAL A 305 -9.93 16.20 -17.86
C VAL A 305 -10.44 14.98 -17.09
N GLN A 306 -11.71 14.93 -16.68
CA GLN A 306 -12.25 13.75 -15.99
C GLN A 306 -12.28 12.51 -16.89
N THR A 307 -12.62 12.67 -18.17
CA THR A 307 -12.55 11.58 -19.17
C THR A 307 -11.12 11.08 -19.32
N LEU A 308 -10.16 12.01 -19.34
CA LEU A 308 -8.75 11.67 -19.44
C LEU A 308 -8.23 10.95 -18.18
N ARG A 309 -8.66 11.37 -16.98
CA ARG A 309 -8.34 10.70 -15.71
C ARG A 309 -8.84 9.25 -15.70
N ARG A 310 -10.08 9.00 -16.17
CA ARG A 310 -10.61 7.63 -16.31
C ARG A 310 -9.80 6.79 -17.30
N ARG A 311 -9.46 7.36 -18.45
CA ARG A 311 -8.60 6.70 -19.45
C ARG A 311 -7.22 6.39 -18.89
N PHE A 312 -6.61 7.32 -18.15
CA PHE A 312 -5.34 7.10 -17.47
C PHE A 312 -5.40 5.91 -16.52
N VAL A 313 -6.42 5.86 -15.65
CA VAL A 313 -6.59 4.74 -14.72
C VAL A 313 -6.77 3.41 -15.45
N SER A 314 -7.55 3.39 -16.54
CA SER A 314 -7.71 2.18 -17.37
C SER A 314 -6.42 1.68 -18.04
N GLN A 315 -5.37 2.51 -18.10
CA GLN A 315 -4.06 2.18 -18.66
C GLN A 315 -3.01 1.88 -17.59
N LEU A 316 -3.32 2.02 -16.29
CA LEU A 316 -2.33 1.83 -15.22
C LEU A 316 -1.64 0.47 -15.29
N SER A 317 -2.40 -0.61 -15.44
CA SER A 317 -1.84 -1.96 -15.55
C SER A 317 -0.84 -2.08 -16.70
N ALA A 318 -1.16 -1.49 -17.86
CA ALA A 318 -0.28 -1.48 -19.02
C ALA A 318 1.00 -0.65 -18.81
N PHE A 319 0.96 0.45 -18.05
CA PHE A 319 2.17 1.22 -17.76
C PHE A 319 3.19 0.44 -16.94
N PHE A 320 2.72 -0.45 -16.06
CA PHE A 320 3.54 -1.27 -15.17
C PHE A 320 3.73 -2.71 -15.65
N ASP A 321 3.35 -3.05 -16.90
CA ASP A 321 3.39 -4.42 -17.45
C ASP A 321 2.69 -5.47 -16.57
N LEU A 322 1.55 -5.10 -15.97
CA LEU A 322 0.77 -5.98 -15.09
C LEU A 322 -0.35 -6.68 -15.87
N ASP A 323 -0.46 -7.99 -15.69
CA ASP A 323 -1.56 -8.80 -16.22
C ASP A 323 -2.77 -8.79 -15.27
N VAL A 324 -3.37 -7.60 -15.10
CA VAL A 324 -4.55 -7.41 -14.25
C VAL A 324 -5.44 -6.31 -14.81
N GLU A 325 -6.73 -6.59 -14.92
CA GLU A 325 -7.72 -5.60 -15.36
C GLU A 325 -8.37 -4.91 -14.16
N LEU A 326 -8.31 -3.57 -14.13
CA LEU A 326 -9.05 -2.76 -13.16
C LEU A 326 -10.54 -2.71 -13.52
N PRO A 327 -11.43 -2.52 -12.54
CA PRO A 327 -12.85 -2.31 -12.82
C PRO A 327 -13.09 -1.05 -13.68
N PRO A 328 -14.26 -0.93 -14.34
CA PRO A 328 -14.63 0.28 -15.08
C PRO A 328 -14.61 1.55 -14.20
N GLN A 329 -14.22 2.69 -14.80
CA GLN A 329 -13.88 3.95 -14.11
C GLN A 329 -14.88 5.10 -14.32
#